data_AF-A0A3M5NLW4-F1
#
_entry.id   AF-A0A3M5NLW4-F1
#
_cell.length_a   1.000
_cell.length_b   1.000
_cell.length_c   1.000
_cell.angle_alpha   90.00
_cell.angle_beta   90.00
_cell.angle_gamma   90.00
#
_symmetry.space_group_name_H-M   'P 1'
#
loop_
_entity.id
_entity.type
_entity.pdbx_description
1 polymer ?
#
loop_
_entity_poly.entity_id
_entity_poly.type
_entity_poly.pdbx_seq_one_letter_code
_entity_poly.pdbx_strand_id
1 'polypeptide(L)'
;MGEIFAWRKRNFWSIINSIRLVATRLCVKAHCGKLIMQIDLDVYDRKILALLQEDASLSSAQIAEQVGLSQSPCWRRIQRLKDEGVIRRQVALLDRKKIGLNTQIFAEVRIPRH
;
A
#
# COMPACT_ATOMS: atom_id res chain seq x y z
N MET A 1 -30.47 5.08 -26.70
CA MET A 1 -30.58 5.90 -25.49
C MET A 1 -30.77 4.93 -24.33
N GLY A 2 -29.75 4.78 -23.47
CA GLY A 2 -29.73 3.91 -22.26
C GLY A 2 -29.74 2.39 -22.55
N GLU A 3 -29.05 1.48 -21.87
CA GLU A 3 -28.15 1.46 -20.70
C GLU A 3 -27.28 0.18 -20.85
N ILE A 4 -25.96 0.27 -20.79
CA ILE A 4 -25.10 0.01 -19.61
C ILE A 4 -24.92 -1.49 -19.28
N PHE A 5 -23.79 -2.00 -19.79
CA PHE A 5 -22.80 -2.88 -19.15
C PHE A 5 -23.21 -4.23 -18.55
N ALA A 6 -22.84 -5.26 -19.32
CA ALA A 6 -22.60 -6.63 -18.91
C ALA A 6 -21.54 -6.74 -17.79
N TRP A 7 -21.88 -7.40 -16.69
CA TRP A 7 -20.90 -7.99 -15.78
C TRP A 7 -21.03 -9.51 -15.75
N ARG A 8 -19.86 -10.14 -15.72
CA ARG A 8 -19.53 -11.43 -16.28
C ARG A 8 -19.35 -12.45 -15.14
N LYS A 9 -19.92 -13.64 -15.33
CA LYS A 9 -19.71 -14.84 -14.51
C LYS A 9 -18.23 -15.09 -14.17
N ARG A 10 -17.97 -15.43 -12.90
CA ARG A 10 -17.20 -16.62 -12.40
C ARG A 10 -16.37 -16.26 -11.16
N ASN A 11 -16.82 -16.71 -9.98
CA ASN A 11 -15.91 -17.05 -8.89
C ASN A 11 -16.21 -18.48 -8.43
N PHE A 12 -15.54 -19.37 -9.15
CA PHE A 12 -15.45 -20.82 -9.04
C PHE A 12 -14.31 -21.14 -8.05
N TRP A 13 -14.46 -20.76 -6.78
CA TRP A 13 -13.44 -21.00 -5.74
C TRP A 13 -14.07 -21.10 -4.33
N SER A 14 -15.24 -21.74 -4.23
CA SER A 14 -15.94 -22.02 -2.96
C SER A 14 -16.17 -23.52 -2.72
N ILE A 15 -15.62 -24.39 -3.55
CA ILE A 15 -15.78 -25.85 -3.48
C ILE A 15 -14.37 -26.41 -3.68
N ILE A 16 -13.89 -27.27 -2.77
CA ILE A 16 -12.51 -27.78 -2.57
C ILE A 16 -11.74 -26.91 -1.53
N ASN A 17 -11.39 -27.36 -0.33
CA ASN A 17 -11.55 -28.66 0.32
C ASN A 17 -11.49 -28.46 1.85
N SER A 18 -12.58 -28.83 2.50
CA SER A 18 -12.64 -29.28 3.88
C SER A 18 -12.11 -30.71 3.91
N ILE A 19 -10.87 -30.93 4.35
CA ILE A 19 -10.37 -32.22 4.89
C ILE A 19 -9.23 -31.91 5.86
N ARG A 20 -9.46 -32.29 7.12
CA ARG A 20 -8.54 -32.23 8.25
C ARG A 20 -7.67 -33.50 8.20
N LEU A 21 -6.39 -33.38 7.87
CA LEU A 21 -5.39 -34.41 8.14
C LEU A 21 -4.17 -33.79 8.83
N VAL A 22 -3.75 -34.51 9.86
CA VAL A 22 -2.74 -34.21 10.86
C VAL A 22 -1.35 -34.18 10.20
N ALA A 23 -0.66 -33.05 10.31
CA ALA A 23 0.77 -32.93 10.00
C ALA A 23 1.53 -32.42 11.24
N THR A 24 1.56 -33.24 12.28
CA THR A 24 2.55 -33.13 13.36
C THR A 24 3.88 -33.72 12.87
N ARG A 25 4.96 -32.92 12.95
CA ARG A 25 6.38 -33.20 12.64
C ARG A 25 6.84 -33.13 11.17
N LEU A 26 7.95 -32.39 10.98
CA LEU A 26 8.69 -32.00 9.76
C LEU A 26 7.99 -30.91 8.92
N CYS A 27 8.37 -29.64 9.02
CA CYS A 27 9.67 -29.16 8.58
C CYS A 27 10.14 -27.92 9.38
N VAL A 28 10.95 -28.13 10.42
CA VAL A 28 11.85 -27.09 10.96
C VAL A 28 13.04 -26.99 10.00
N LYS A 29 12.84 -26.29 8.87
CA LYS A 29 13.87 -25.70 7.99
C LYS A 29 13.20 -25.14 6.73
N ALA A 30 12.51 -24.02 6.91
CA ALA A 30 12.40 -23.04 5.84
C ALA A 30 12.87 -21.71 6.43
N HIS A 31 14.19 -21.52 6.49
CA HIS A 31 14.73 -20.19 6.32
C HIS A 31 14.28 -19.72 4.92
N CYS A 32 13.09 -19.13 4.85
CA CYS A 32 12.59 -18.44 3.68
C CYS A 32 13.37 -17.12 3.57
N GLY A 33 14.66 -17.21 3.29
CA GLY A 33 15.49 -16.09 2.88
C GLY A 33 15.26 -15.83 1.40
N LYS A 34 14.08 -15.35 1.00
CA LYS A 34 13.87 -14.83 -0.36
C LYS A 34 12.73 -13.81 -0.37
N LEU A 35 12.96 -12.77 -1.18
CA LEU A 35 12.00 -11.79 -1.72
C LEU A 35 11.90 -10.48 -0.94
N ILE A 36 13.02 -9.74 -0.83
CA ILE A 36 12.90 -8.28 -0.98
C ILE A 36 12.61 -8.05 -2.46
N MET A 37 11.33 -7.92 -2.81
CA MET A 37 10.94 -7.38 -4.11
C MET A 37 11.39 -5.91 -4.13
N GLN A 38 12.58 -5.67 -4.68
CA GLN A 38 13.14 -4.33 -4.78
C GLN A 38 12.57 -3.68 -6.04
N ILE A 39 11.61 -2.77 -5.85
CA ILE A 39 11.04 -1.97 -6.94
C ILE A 39 12.11 -0.95 -7.35
N ASP A 40 12.45 -0.93 -8.65
CA ASP A 40 13.34 0.10 -9.19
C ASP A 40 12.57 1.42 -9.28
N LEU A 41 13.10 2.43 -8.57
CA LEU A 41 12.51 3.75 -8.47
C LEU A 41 13.36 4.74 -9.27
N ASP A 42 12.80 5.14 -10.41
CA ASP A 42 13.33 6.18 -11.28
C ASP A 42 13.37 7.55 -10.56
N VAL A 43 14.17 8.47 -11.09
CA VAL A 43 14.33 9.84 -10.56
C VAL A 43 12.98 10.56 -10.47
N TYR A 44 12.14 10.38 -11.48
CA TYR A 44 10.79 10.96 -11.50
C TYR A 44 9.87 10.35 -10.45
N ASP A 45 9.95 9.04 -10.21
CA ASP A 45 9.14 8.36 -9.20
C ASP A 45 9.50 8.85 -7.80
N ARG A 46 10.80 9.06 -7.53
CA ARG A 46 11.27 9.64 -6.26
C ARG A 46 10.76 11.07 -6.06
N LYS A 47 10.76 11.90 -7.10
CA LYS A 47 10.21 13.27 -7.03
C LYS A 47 8.71 13.26 -6.77
N ILE A 48 7.96 12.41 -7.47
CA ILE A 48 6.52 12.23 -7.26
C ILE A 48 6.23 11.82 -5.81
N LEU A 49 6.99 10.85 -5.28
CA LEU A 49 6.83 10.39 -3.90
C LEU A 49 7.17 11.49 -2.88
N ALA A 50 8.21 12.29 -3.14
CA ALA A 50 8.56 13.42 -2.28
C ALA A 50 7.42 14.45 -2.22
N LEU A 51 6.87 14.84 -3.38
CA LEU A 51 5.75 15.78 -3.46
C LEU A 51 4.49 15.23 -2.77
N LEU A 52 4.17 13.94 -2.97
CA LEU A 52 3.01 13.31 -2.33
C LEU A 52 3.16 13.15 -0.81
N GLN A 53 4.40 13.03 -0.31
CA GLN A 53 4.66 12.99 1.13
C GLN A 53 4.55 14.36 1.78
N GLU A 54 4.92 15.41 1.06
CA GLU A 54 4.77 16.79 1.49
C GLU A 54 3.30 17.23 1.44
N ASP A 55 2.63 17.00 0.32
CA ASP A 55 1.24 17.32 0.11
C ASP A 55 0.52 16.25 -0.73
N ALA A 56 -0.28 15.43 -0.04
CA ALA A 56 -1.08 14.39 -0.66
C ALA A 56 -2.37 14.91 -1.35
N SER A 57 -2.69 16.21 -1.21
CA SER A 57 -3.88 16.82 -1.82
C SER A 57 -3.69 17.23 -3.29
N LEU A 58 -2.43 17.27 -3.75
CA LEU A 58 -2.08 17.64 -5.10
C LEU A 58 -2.69 16.68 -6.14
N SER A 59 -3.25 17.26 -7.20
CA SER A 59 -3.73 16.49 -8.35
C SER A 59 -2.58 15.95 -9.19
N SER A 60 -2.83 14.89 -9.96
CA SER A 60 -1.83 14.34 -10.88
C SER A 60 -1.36 15.35 -11.94
N ALA A 61 -2.18 16.36 -12.29
CA ALA A 61 -1.80 17.43 -13.20
C ALA A 61 -0.78 18.38 -12.56
N GLN A 62 -1.02 18.81 -11.32
CA GLN A 62 -0.12 19.69 -10.57
C GLN A 62 1.23 19.02 -10.29
N ILE A 63 1.21 17.73 -9.92
CA ILE A 63 2.43 16.96 -9.71
C ILE A 63 3.21 16.85 -11.03
N ALA A 64 2.52 16.62 -12.15
CA ALA A 64 3.17 16.53 -13.46
C ALA A 64 3.87 17.84 -13.84
N GLU A 65 3.23 18.98 -13.61
CA GLU A 65 3.80 20.32 -13.84
C GLU A 65 5.07 20.55 -13.02
N GLN A 66 5.06 20.25 -11.72
CA GLN A 66 6.22 20.42 -10.85
C GLN A 66 7.38 19.46 -11.17
N VAL A 67 7.06 18.26 -11.64
CA VAL A 67 8.04 17.21 -11.97
C VAL A 67 8.60 17.36 -13.40
N GLY A 68 7.95 18.16 -14.25
CA GLY A 68 8.34 18.39 -15.65
C GLY A 68 7.85 17.30 -16.61
N LEU A 69 6.71 16.67 -16.31
CA LEU A 69 6.09 15.62 -17.12
C LEU A 69 4.69 16.03 -17.60
N SER A 70 4.18 15.37 -18.63
CA SER A 70 2.75 15.47 -18.98
C SER A 70 1.88 14.72 -17.97
N GLN A 71 0.61 15.09 -17.86
CA GLN A 71 -0.33 14.50 -16.89
C GLN A 71 -0.49 12.97 -17.05
N SER A 72 -0.62 12.47 -18.29
CA SER A 72 -0.87 11.05 -18.59
C SER A 72 0.21 10.10 -18.06
N PRO A 73 1.53 10.30 -18.33
CA PRO A 73 2.58 9.45 -17.77
C PRO A 73 2.73 9.59 -16.25
N CYS A 74 2.50 10.78 -15.69
CA CYS A 74 2.55 11.00 -14.24
C CYS A 74 1.48 10.16 -13.52
N TRP A 75 0.24 10.22 -14.01
CA TRP A 75 -0.87 9.44 -13.44
C TRP A 75 -0.60 7.93 -13.48
N ARG A 76 -0.07 7.42 -14.60
CA ARG A 76 0.27 5.99 -14.75
C ARG A 76 1.35 5.56 -13.73
N ARG A 77 2.36 6.39 -13.50
CA ARG A 77 3.40 6.14 -12.49
C ARG A 77 2.83 6.11 -11.08
N ILE A 78 1.98 7.09 -10.72
CA ILE A 78 1.31 7.11 -9.41
C ILE A 78 0.45 5.86 -9.21
N GLN A 79 -0.30 5.45 -10.23
CA GLN A 79 -1.14 4.26 -10.16
C GLN A 79 -0.29 2.99 -9.98
N ARG A 80 0.79 2.84 -10.75
CA ARG A 80 1.76 1.75 -10.59
C ARG A 80 2.32 1.69 -9.16
N LEU A 81 2.74 2.83 -8.60
CA LEU A 81 3.29 2.90 -7.23
C LEU A 81 2.25 2.55 -6.16
N LYS A 82 0.95 2.77 -6.42
CA LYS A 82 -0.14 2.32 -5.54
C LYS A 82 -0.37 0.82 -5.66
N ASP A 83 -0.46 0.30 -6.89
CA ASP A 83 -0.73 -1.11 -7.17
C ASP A 83 0.41 -2.01 -6.67
N GLU A 84 1.65 -1.54 -6.77
CA GLU A 84 2.84 -2.23 -6.24
C GLU A 84 3.01 -2.09 -4.72
N GLY A 85 2.17 -1.30 -4.05
CA GLY A 85 2.19 -1.14 -2.60
C GLY A 85 3.29 -0.23 -2.05
N VAL A 86 3.99 0.52 -2.91
CA VAL A 86 4.92 1.60 -2.49
C VAL A 86 4.13 2.70 -1.78
N ILE A 87 3.01 3.11 -2.37
CA ILE A 87 2.04 4.02 -1.74
C ILE A 87 0.98 3.17 -1.04
N ARG A 88 1.15 2.97 0.25
CA ARG A 88 0.24 2.13 1.05
C ARG A 88 -1.11 2.78 1.33
N ARG A 89 -1.10 4.08 1.64
CA ARG A 89 -2.30 4.87 1.95
C ARG A 89 -1.99 6.36 1.92
N GLN A 90 -3.01 7.17 1.69
CA GLN A 90 -3.00 8.62 1.93
C GLN A 90 -3.88 8.88 3.17
N VAL A 91 -3.39 9.69 4.10
CA VAL A 91 -4.06 9.94 5.39
C VAL A 91 -4.14 11.44 5.66
N ALA A 92 -5.24 11.86 6.28
CA ALA A 92 -5.35 13.20 6.84
C ALA A 92 -4.70 13.23 8.23
N LEU A 93 -3.77 14.17 8.44
CA LEU A 93 -3.18 14.41 9.75
C LEU A 93 -4.09 15.35 10.54
N LEU A 94 -4.65 14.84 11.64
CA LEU A 94 -5.59 15.58 12.49
C LEU A 94 -4.88 16.22 13.67
N ASP A 95 -5.31 17.43 14.03
CA ASP A 95 -4.88 18.10 15.25
C ASP A 95 -5.54 17.45 16.47
N ARG A 96 -4.74 16.76 17.27
CA ARG A 96 -5.17 16.04 18.48
C ARG A 96 -5.85 16.94 19.51
N LYS A 97 -5.39 18.18 19.68
CA LYS A 97 -5.94 19.12 20.68
C LYS A 97 -7.35 19.55 20.31
N LYS A 98 -7.59 19.79 19.02
CA LYS A 98 -8.90 20.23 18.50
C LYS A 98 -9.97 19.15 18.55
N ILE A 99 -9.57 17.88 18.53
CA ILE A 99 -10.49 16.74 18.59
C ILE A 99 -10.62 16.14 20.00
N GLY A 100 -10.14 16.83 21.03
CA GLY A 100 -10.27 16.41 22.44
C GLY A 100 -9.32 15.28 22.87
N LEU A 101 -8.33 14.92 22.04
CA LEU A 101 -7.31 13.90 22.37
C LEU A 101 -6.09 14.57 23.04
N ASN A 102 -6.30 15.05 24.26
CA ASN A 102 -5.32 15.90 24.96
C ASN A 102 -4.18 15.13 25.65
N THR A 103 -4.29 13.81 25.78
CA THR A 103 -3.32 12.99 26.49
C THR A 103 -2.68 11.97 25.54
N GLN A 104 -1.35 11.96 25.49
CA GLN A 104 -0.57 10.95 24.77
C GLN A 104 0.41 10.32 25.74
N ILE A 105 0.35 9.00 25.89
CA ILE A 105 1.22 8.24 26.79
C ILE A 105 2.13 7.37 25.91
N PHE A 106 3.43 7.39 26.21
CA PHE A 106 4.39 6.43 25.67
C PHE A 106 4.67 5.39 26.74
N ALA A 107 4.49 4.12 26.42
CA ALA A 107 4.83 3.01 27.30
C ALA A 107 6.03 2.26 26.72
N GLU A 108 7.08 2.10 27.51
CA GLU A 108 8.23 1.26 27.18
C GLU A 108 8.05 -0.09 27.86
N VAL A 109 8.07 -1.18 27.09
CA VAL A 109 7.98 -2.55 27.63
C VAL A 109 9.37 -3.17 27.56
N ARG A 110 9.95 -3.49 28.72
CA ARG A 110 11.19 -4.25 28.81
C ARG A 110 10.85 -5.72 29.06
N ILE A 111 11.24 -6.57 28.12
CA ILE A 111 11.07 -8.02 28.23
C ILE A 111 12.34 -8.59 28.86
N PRO A 112 12.28 -9.22 30.04
CA PRO A 112 13.43 -9.91 30.61
C PRO A 112 13.84 -11.07 29.70
N ARG A 113 15.13 -11.18 29.43
CA ARG A 113 15.71 -12.22 28.57
C ARG A 113 15.67 -13.57 29.31
N HIS A 114 15.20 -14.62 28.65
CA HIS A 114 15.39 -16.01 29.08
C HIS A 114 16.40 -16.70 28.15
#